data_AF-A0A3G3GJ15-F1
#
_entry.id   AF-A0A3G3GJ15-F1
#
_cell.length_a   1.000
_cell.length_b   1.000
_cell.length_c   1.000
_cell.angle_alpha   90.00
_cell.angle_beta   90.00
_cell.angle_gamma   90.00
#
_symmetry.space_group_name_H-M   'P 1'
#
loop_
_entity.id
_entity.type
_entity.pdbx_description
1 polymer ?
#
loop_
_entity_poly.entity_id
_entity_poly.type
_entity_poly.pdbx_seq_one_letter_code
_entity_poly.pdbx_strand_id
1 'polypeptide(L)'
;MKLTWTFYPRNQCAVSLEVRYLAELDDFKLPSGGFLLQEENIAVVDLKTYWHFNSASVEERRHAFQKLTRLVKHSAVRIEGQIIRLLQ
;
A
#
# COMPACT_ATOMS: atom_id res chain seq x y z
N MET A 1 -3.53 -11.71 1.40
CA MET A 1 -2.56 -11.76 2.53
C MET A 1 -2.42 -10.36 3.13
N LYS A 2 -2.17 -10.24 4.45
CA LYS A 2 -2.13 -8.96 5.19
C LYS A 2 -0.83 -8.87 6.01
N LEU A 3 -0.17 -7.72 5.99
CA LEU A 3 1.01 -7.41 6.83
C LEU A 3 0.79 -6.08 7.54
N THR A 4 1.31 -5.92 8.75
CA THR A 4 1.25 -4.64 9.48
C THR A 4 2.67 -4.14 9.68
N TRP A 5 2.93 -2.91 9.24
CA TRP A 5 4.20 -2.24 9.43
C TRP A 5 4.01 -1.05 10.37
N THR A 6 4.53 -1.15 11.59
CA THR A 6 4.44 -0.09 12.60
C THR A 6 5.73 0.72 12.65
N PHE A 7 5.60 2.03 12.53
CA PHE A 7 6.65 3.01 12.74
C PHE A 7 6.47 3.67 14.10
N TYR A 8 7.57 3.85 14.83
CA TYR A 8 7.60 4.49 16.15
C TYR A 8 8.35 5.83 16.05
N PRO A 9 7.68 6.95 15.72
CA PRO A 9 8.32 8.24 15.71
C PRO A 9 8.73 8.64 17.14
N ARG A 10 9.85 9.35 17.27
CA ARG A 10 10.36 9.79 18.57
C ARG A 10 9.37 10.80 19.19
N ASN A 11 8.90 10.50 20.41
CA ASN A 11 7.94 11.30 21.18
C ASN A 11 6.55 11.48 20.51
N GLN A 12 6.13 10.55 19.66
CA GLN A 12 4.79 10.54 19.07
C GLN A 12 4.13 9.16 19.19
N CYS A 13 2.81 9.09 18.97
CA CYS A 13 2.10 7.83 18.90
C CYS A 13 2.63 6.97 17.75
N ALA A 14 2.68 5.66 17.97
CA ALA A 14 3.04 4.71 16.93
C ALA A 14 2.05 4.81 15.76
N VAL A 15 2.57 4.78 14.54
CA VAL A 15 1.78 4.82 13.30
C VAL A 15 1.89 3.45 12.64
N SER A 16 0.77 2.78 12.45
CA SER A 16 0.71 1.47 11.80
C SER A 16 0.16 1.60 10.39
N LEU A 17 0.89 1.09 9.41
CA LEU A 17 0.44 0.90 8.04
C LEU A 17 0.01 -0.55 7.86
N GLU A 18 -1.22 -0.76 7.41
CA GLU A 18 -1.71 -2.06 7.01
C GLU A 18 -1.49 -2.28 5.52
N VAL A 19 -0.75 -3.33 5.15
CA VAL A 19 -0.46 -3.68 3.76
C VAL A 19 -1.29 -4.89 3.34
N ARG A 20 -2.18 -4.70 2.37
CA ARG A 20 -3.03 -5.73 1.79
C ARG A 20 -2.57 -6.05 0.37
N TYR A 21 -2.27 -7.31 0.13
CA TYR A 21 -2.07 -7.81 -1.23
C TYR A 21 -3.41 -7.95 -1.95
N LEU A 22 -3.51 -7.40 -3.16
CA LEU A 22 -4.66 -7.56 -4.05
C LEU A 22 -4.18 -8.13 -5.39
N ALA A 23 -4.60 -9.36 -5.69
CA ALA A 23 -4.19 -10.09 -6.90
C ALA A 23 -4.55 -9.37 -8.21
N GLU A 24 -5.67 -8.61 -8.20
CA GLU A 24 -6.08 -7.80 -9.35
C GLU A 24 -4.97 -6.83 -9.79
N LEU A 25 -4.13 -6.34 -8.87
CA LEU A 25 -3.06 -5.40 -9.20
C LEU A 25 -1.86 -6.02 -9.92
N ASP A 26 -1.69 -7.34 -9.84
CA ASP A 26 -0.60 -8.05 -10.52
C ASP A 26 -0.76 -7.98 -12.04
N ASP A 27 -2.00 -7.99 -12.53
CA ASP A 27 -2.32 -7.94 -13.95
C ASP A 27 -2.08 -6.54 -14.55
N PHE A 28 -2.24 -5.48 -13.74
CA PHE A 28 -2.16 -4.08 -14.20
C PHE A 28 -0.74 -3.50 -14.26
N LYS A 29 0.31 -4.26 -13.89
CA LYS A 29 1.73 -3.85 -13.89
C LYS A 29 1.93 -2.39 -13.44
N LEU A 30 1.45 -2.06 -12.25
CA LEU A 30 1.48 -0.68 -11.75
C LEU A 30 2.92 -0.22 -11.49
N PRO A 31 3.39 0.89 -12.10
CA PRO A 31 4.73 1.42 -11.82
C PRO A 31 4.89 1.91 -10.37
N SER A 32 3.78 2.28 -9.72
CA SER A 32 3.74 2.65 -8.30
C SER A 32 3.75 1.45 -7.35
N GLY A 33 3.51 0.23 -7.85
CA GLY A 33 3.38 -0.99 -7.03
C GLY A 33 2.07 -1.10 -6.23
N GLY A 34 1.30 -0.02 -6.13
CA GLY A 34 0.02 -0.01 -5.42
C GLY A 34 -0.48 1.39 -5.03
N PHE A 35 -1.44 1.40 -4.12
CA PHE A 35 -2.16 2.57 -3.63
C PHE A 35 -2.10 2.68 -2.11
N LEU A 36 -2.05 3.91 -1.61
CA LEU A 36 -2.15 4.22 -0.18
C LEU A 36 -3.45 4.96 0.10
N LEU A 37 -4.34 4.32 0.85
CA LEU A 37 -5.52 4.92 1.47
C LEU A 37 -5.06 5.68 2.72
N GLN A 38 -4.81 6.98 2.56
CA GLN A 38 -4.13 7.77 3.59
C GLN A 38 -4.97 7.95 4.86
N GLU A 39 -6.30 8.00 4.76
CA GLU A 39 -7.19 8.17 5.91
C GLU A 39 -7.26 6.90 6.78
N GLU A 40 -7.16 5.73 6.17
CA GLU A 40 -7.25 4.43 6.86
C GLU A 40 -5.89 3.85 7.24
N ASN A 41 -4.80 4.47 6.75
CA ASN A 41 -3.44 3.90 6.80
C ASN A 41 -3.39 2.47 6.22
N ILE A 42 -4.06 2.27 5.06
CA ILE A 42 -4.06 0.99 4.35
C ILE A 42 -3.37 1.16 3.00
N ALA A 43 -2.34 0.35 2.76
CA ALA A 43 -1.71 0.19 1.46
C ALA A 43 -2.29 -1.04 0.76
N VAL A 44 -2.80 -0.89 -0.45
CA VAL A 44 -3.24 -2.00 -1.31
C VAL A 44 -2.24 -2.14 -2.45
N VAL A 45 -1.58 -3.29 -2.54
CA VAL A 45 -0.38 -3.45 -3.36
C VAL A 45 -0.39 -4.75 -4.18
N ASP A 46 0.39 -4.75 -5.25
CA ASP A 46 0.73 -5.95 -6.03
C ASP A 46 1.62 -6.90 -5.21
N LEU A 47 1.78 -8.14 -5.67
CA LEU A 47 2.53 -9.17 -4.98
C LEU A 47 4.01 -8.80 -4.83
N LYS A 48 4.59 -8.18 -5.86
CA LYS A 48 6.01 -7.78 -5.86
C LYS A 48 6.29 -6.75 -4.77
N THR A 49 5.42 -5.75 -4.66
CA THR A 49 5.49 -4.68 -3.67
C THR A 49 5.15 -5.19 -2.28
N TYR A 50 4.21 -6.13 -2.18
CA TYR A 50 3.94 -6.85 -0.93
C TYR A 50 5.22 -7.52 -0.38
N TRP A 51 6.01 -8.17 -1.22
CA TRP A 51 7.29 -8.76 -0.80
C TRP A 51 8.33 -7.74 -0.34
N HIS A 52 8.36 -6.54 -0.94
CA HIS A 52 9.20 -5.45 -0.44
C HIS A 52 8.77 -4.97 0.95
N PHE A 53 7.47 -4.98 1.25
CA PHE A 53 6.98 -4.70 2.60
C PHE A 53 7.27 -5.82 3.60
N ASN A 54 7.32 -7.07 3.13
CA ASN A 54 7.67 -8.24 3.95
C ASN A 54 9.18 -8.44 4.16
N SER A 55 10.02 -7.70 3.43
CA SER A 55 11.48 -7.75 3.57
C SER A 55 11.93 -7.27 4.96
N ALA A 56 13.10 -7.72 5.43
CA ALA A 56 13.65 -7.29 6.71
C ALA A 56 14.29 -5.87 6.67
N SER A 57 14.54 -5.31 5.49
CA SER A 57 15.18 -4.00 5.35
C SER A 57 14.18 -2.86 5.53
N VAL A 58 14.50 -1.93 6.42
CA VAL A 58 13.70 -0.72 6.64
C VAL A 58 13.76 0.20 5.41
N GLU A 59 14.91 0.24 4.73
CA GLU A 59 15.13 1.00 3.52
C GLU A 59 14.21 0.52 2.39
N GLU A 60 14.09 -0.80 2.21
CA GLU A 60 13.20 -1.39 1.19
C GLU A 60 11.73 -1.10 1.49
N ARG A 61 11.29 -1.25 2.74
CA ARG A 61 9.91 -0.92 3.15
C ARG A 61 9.59 0.56 2.94
N ARG A 62 10.53 1.45 3.29
CA ARG A 62 10.38 2.89 3.09
C ARG A 62 10.33 3.24 1.61
N HIS A 63 11.19 2.64 0.80
CA HIS A 63 11.21 2.86 -0.64
C HIS A 63 9.91 2.37 -1.30
N ALA A 64 9.40 1.20 -0.90
CA ALA A 64 8.10 0.69 -1.35
C ALA A 64 6.96 1.65 -0.96
N PHE A 65 6.95 2.15 0.29
CA PHE A 65 5.98 3.13 0.75
C PHE A 65 6.01 4.45 -0.05
N GLN A 66 7.20 4.95 -0.38
CA GLN A 66 7.36 6.19 -1.14
C GLN A 66 6.85 6.07 -2.59
N LYS A 67 6.81 4.86 -3.16
CA LYS A 67 6.31 4.62 -4.51
C LYS A 67 4.78 4.58 -4.61
N LEU A 68 4.08 4.32 -3.50
CA LEU A 68 2.63 4.16 -3.50
C LEU A 68 1.92 5.43 -3.97
N THR A 69 0.92 5.24 -4.82
CA THR A 69 0.03 6.33 -5.24
C THR A 69 -0.91 6.66 -4.11
N ARG A 70 -0.88 7.90 -3.62
CA ARG A 70 -1.72 8.35 -2.50
C ARG A 70 -3.13 8.66 -2.98
N LEU A 71 -4.10 8.10 -2.27
CA LEU A 71 -5.52 8.37 -2.47
C LEU A 71 -6.06 9.12 -1.27
N VAL A 72 -6.68 10.27 -1.55
CA VAL A 72 -7.28 11.14 -0.56
C VAL A 72 -8.79 10.89 -0.64
N LYS A 73 -9.35 10.18 0.36
CA LYS A 73 -10.74 9.66 0.44
C LYS A 73 -11.08 8.49 -0.47
N HIS A 74 -12.21 7.81 -0.16
CA HIS A 74 -12.93 6.71 -0.86
C HIS A 74 -12.96 6.83 -2.40
N SER A 75 -11.78 6.80 -2.99
CA SER A 75 -11.55 7.03 -4.40
C SER A 75 -11.65 5.67 -5.04
N ALA A 76 -12.71 5.46 -5.82
CA ALA A 76 -12.75 4.39 -6.79
C ALA A 76 -11.55 4.60 -7.74
N VAL A 77 -10.57 3.71 -7.67
CA VAL A 77 -9.42 3.79 -8.58
C VAL A 77 -9.86 3.17 -9.90
N ARG A 78 -9.76 3.95 -10.97
CA ARG A 78 -9.91 3.44 -12.32
C ARG A 78 -8.54 3.01 -12.85
N ILE A 79 -8.38 1.71 -13.08
CA ILE A 79 -7.18 1.15 -13.71
C ILE A 79 -7.64 0.51 -15.02
N GLU A 80 -7.13 1.01 -16.15
CA GLU A 80 -7.45 0.50 -17.51
C GLU A 80 -8.95 0.32 -17.81
N GLY A 81 -9.79 1.21 -17.28
CA GLY A 81 -11.24 1.16 -17.46
C GLY A 81 -12.00 0.26 -16.48
N GLN A 82 -11.30 -0.52 -15.64
CA GLN A 82 -11.91 -1.22 -14.51
C GLN A 82 -11.93 -0.34 -13.27
N ILE A 83 -13.05 -0.39 -12.55
CA ILE A 83 -13.19 0.30 -11.25
C ILE A 83 -12.79 -0.69 -10.16
N ILE A 84 -11.63 -0.48 -9.55
CA ILE A 84 -11.23 -1.20 -8.35
C ILE A 84 -11.85 -0.47 -7.16
N ARG A 85 -12.81 -1.12 -6.51
CA ARG A 85 -13.38 -0.63 -5.24
C ARG A 85 -12.43 -1.03 -4.12
N LEU A 86 -11.63 -0.07 -3.67
CA LEU A 86 -10.76 -0.26 -2.52
C LEU A 86 -11.61 -0.22 -1.24
N LEU A 87 -12.12 -1.39 -0.84
CA LEU A 87 -12.84 -1.71 0.40
C LEU A 87 -14.20 -0.99 0.58
N GLN A 88 -15.21 -1.76 1.00
CA GLN A 88 -16.54 -1.27 1.40
C GLN A 88 -16.65 -1.21 2.92
#